data_AF-A0A4U6V1R5-F1
#
_entry.id   AF-A0A4U6V1R5-F1
#
_cell.length_a   1.000
_cell.length_b   1.000
_cell.length_c   1.000
_cell.angle_alpha   90.00
_cell.angle_beta   90.00
_cell.angle_gamma   90.00
#
_symmetry.space_group_name_H-M   'P 1'
#
loop_
_entity.id
_entity.type
_entity.pdbx_description
1 polymer ?
#
loop_
_entity_poly.entity_id
_entity_poly.type
_entity_poly.pdbx_seq_one_letter_code
_entity_poly.pdbx_strand_id
1 'polypeptide(L)'
;MPKRRRCGERDGGSTAEPRRPHLYLVCDDWDSGYSIRKFPLPADSGEGAEQGLPKLFRRVTAPREFPQHFTSAFGTKIMGMHHNDSGAVQIIDVRTRSVLFGPEPNYPAYPIYFPVGGDRLFALDSGCFDLCRFPPEQPDSESDGDGSSLDESDAGSDFDSNGKWSWHQLPVPPFARMDVTSYAMHPDGDGHTILVSTKSGEEEATATFSFETGVFVWKNLGEWTLPFTGRGHYESELRALVGLSKDPETFGYLYACDVPSTGNRHCPAPAWKRSKEKVFSKNPADRRVSASLIYLGYRRKFCLVECVLVEEGNSCQVKEDKADQVLLEKPEGAGVPQRSATYRLMTFSLKYDKMDDIRVRQRRVRYYKLL
;
A
#
# COMPACT_ATOMS: atom_id res chain seq x y z
N MET A 1 21.96 -42.62 54.92
CA MET A 1 21.50 -41.20 54.86
C MET A 1 22.30 -40.39 55.86
N PRO A 2 22.48 -39.05 55.74
CA PRO A 2 21.90 -38.07 54.79
C PRO A 2 22.95 -37.15 54.10
N LYS A 3 22.75 -36.66 52.86
CA LYS A 3 22.01 -35.47 52.30
C LYS A 3 22.70 -34.09 52.45
N ARG A 4 22.97 -33.42 51.30
CA ARG A 4 22.35 -32.16 50.79
C ARG A 4 23.02 -31.75 49.46
N ARG A 5 22.32 -31.86 48.32
CA ARG A 5 21.55 -30.82 47.60
C ARG A 5 22.40 -29.68 47.01
N ARG A 6 22.52 -29.64 45.67
CA ARG A 6 22.37 -28.39 44.91
C ARG A 6 21.26 -28.53 43.89
N CYS A 7 20.40 -27.53 43.92
CA CYS A 7 19.16 -27.39 43.19
C CYS A 7 19.43 -27.29 41.69
N GLY A 8 18.59 -27.93 40.88
CA GLY A 8 18.52 -27.65 39.46
C GLY A 8 17.74 -26.36 39.24
N GLU A 9 18.32 -25.42 38.51
CA GLU A 9 17.57 -24.43 37.77
C GLU A 9 17.30 -25.01 36.39
N ARG A 10 16.03 -25.35 36.16
CA ARG A 10 15.50 -25.50 34.82
C ARG A 10 15.46 -24.10 34.26
N ASP A 11 16.40 -23.76 33.39
CA ASP A 11 16.16 -22.69 32.43
C ASP A 11 15.00 -23.16 31.56
N GLY A 12 13.82 -22.63 31.88
CA GLY A 12 12.65 -22.71 31.03
C GLY A 12 12.97 -21.98 29.74
N GLY A 13 13.47 -22.74 28.76
CA GLY A 13 13.60 -22.29 27.39
C GLY A 13 12.25 -21.74 26.95
N SER A 14 12.16 -20.42 26.86
CA SER A 14 11.02 -19.72 26.28
C SER A 14 10.85 -20.21 24.86
N THR A 15 9.92 -21.15 24.66
CA THR A 15 9.39 -21.51 23.34
C THR A 15 8.49 -20.38 22.86
N ALA A 16 9.07 -19.19 22.70
CA ALA A 16 8.44 -18.15 21.92
C ALA A 16 8.45 -18.63 20.46
N GLU A 17 7.30 -19.08 19.96
CA GLU A 17 7.16 -19.40 18.54
C GLU A 17 7.70 -18.22 17.71
N PRO A 18 8.48 -18.48 16.64
CA PRO A 18 8.96 -17.42 15.77
C PRO A 18 7.78 -16.57 15.32
N ARG A 19 7.81 -15.26 15.64
CA ARG A 19 6.74 -14.32 15.25
C ARG A 19 6.57 -14.36 13.74
N ARG A 20 5.48 -14.99 13.27
CA ARG A 20 5.16 -15.06 11.85
C ARG A 20 4.91 -13.64 11.32
N PRO A 21 5.52 -13.25 10.19
CA PRO A 21 5.27 -11.95 9.59
C PRO A 21 3.82 -11.86 9.12
N HIS A 22 3.25 -10.67 9.17
CA HIS A 22 1.83 -10.42 8.90
C HIS A 22 1.63 -9.04 8.27
N LEU A 23 0.50 -8.86 7.61
CA LEU A 23 0.05 -7.58 7.08
C LEU A 23 -1.25 -7.17 7.78
N TYR A 24 -1.41 -5.88 8.01
CA TYR A 24 -2.71 -5.32 8.36
C TYR A 24 -3.34 -4.80 7.07
N LEU A 25 -4.51 -5.32 6.73
CA LEU A 25 -5.25 -4.89 5.54
C LEU A 25 -6.56 -4.24 5.99
N VAL A 26 -6.93 -3.19 5.28
CA VAL A 26 -8.29 -2.63 5.34
C VAL A 26 -9.13 -3.41 4.33
N CYS A 27 -10.13 -4.13 4.83
CA CYS A 27 -11.06 -4.91 4.05
C CYS A 27 -12.41 -4.18 3.98
N ASP A 28 -13.04 -4.21 2.80
CA ASP A 28 -14.43 -3.80 2.66
C ASP A 28 -15.29 -5.00 3.06
N ASP A 29 -15.90 -4.92 4.25
CA ASP A 29 -16.74 -5.97 4.81
C ASP A 29 -18.23 -5.77 4.42
N TRP A 30 -18.48 -5.06 3.31
CA TRP A 30 -19.80 -4.77 2.72
C TRP A 30 -20.83 -4.24 3.73
N ASP A 31 -21.57 -5.14 4.39
CA ASP A 31 -22.68 -4.81 5.30
C ASP A 31 -22.20 -4.16 6.62
N SER A 32 -20.91 -4.30 6.94
CA SER A 32 -20.32 -3.82 8.20
C SER A 32 -19.37 -2.62 8.04
N GLY A 33 -19.30 -1.99 6.86
CA GLY A 33 -18.32 -0.95 6.54
C GLY A 33 -16.91 -1.52 6.35
N TYR A 34 -15.88 -0.84 6.85
CA TYR A 34 -14.50 -1.30 6.71
C TYR A 34 -14.01 -2.02 7.96
N SER A 35 -13.14 -3.01 7.76
CA SER A 35 -12.45 -3.70 8.84
C SER A 35 -10.95 -3.67 8.65
N ILE A 36 -10.22 -3.53 9.75
CA ILE A 36 -8.79 -3.78 9.79
C ILE A 36 -8.61 -5.19 10.31
N ARG A 37 -7.88 -6.03 9.55
CA ARG A 37 -7.62 -7.42 9.90
C ARG A 37 -6.14 -7.74 9.76
N LYS A 38 -5.66 -8.63 10.63
CA LYS A 38 -4.25 -9.06 10.68
C LYS A 38 -4.07 -10.36 9.89
N PHE A 39 -3.56 -10.27 8.67
CA PHE A 39 -3.33 -11.39 7.78
C PHE A 39 -1.94 -12.01 8.01
N PRO A 40 -1.85 -13.27 8.47
CA PRO A 40 -0.56 -13.95 8.54
C PRO A 40 -0.04 -14.20 7.12
N LEU A 41 1.22 -13.87 6.87
CA LEU A 41 1.82 -14.14 5.57
C LEU A 41 1.95 -15.67 5.36
N PRO A 42 1.90 -16.15 4.10
CA PRO A 42 2.25 -17.52 3.75
C PRO A 42 3.66 -17.89 4.25
N ALA A 43 3.75 -18.84 5.18
CA ALA A 43 5.02 -19.37 5.70
C ALA A 43 5.55 -20.52 4.84
N ASP A 44 6.80 -20.94 5.05
CA ASP A 44 7.43 -22.06 4.33
C ASP A 44 6.56 -23.33 4.40
N SER A 45 6.31 -23.92 3.22
CA SER A 45 5.61 -25.17 2.90
C SER A 45 4.06 -25.18 2.87
N GLY A 46 3.53 -25.48 1.67
CA GLY A 46 2.12 -25.80 1.40
C GLY A 46 1.35 -24.69 0.67
N GLU A 47 0.66 -25.04 -0.43
CA GLU A 47 -0.55 -24.30 -0.81
C GLU A 47 -1.51 -24.42 0.36
N GLY A 48 -1.75 -23.30 1.05
CA GLY A 48 -2.57 -23.31 2.25
C GLY A 48 -4.03 -23.53 1.85
N ALA A 49 -4.68 -24.52 2.47
CA ALA A 49 -6.13 -24.69 2.44
C ALA A 49 -6.82 -23.33 2.69
N GLU A 50 -7.96 -23.11 2.03
CA GLU A 50 -8.75 -21.90 2.21
C GLU A 50 -9.06 -21.70 3.69
N GLN A 51 -8.76 -20.50 4.20
CA GLN A 51 -9.00 -20.16 5.59
C GLN A 51 -10.19 -19.20 5.69
N GLY A 52 -10.92 -19.27 6.80
CA GLY A 52 -11.80 -18.18 7.18
C GLY A 52 -10.99 -16.88 7.35
N LEU A 53 -11.68 -15.74 7.28
CA LEU A 53 -11.03 -14.45 7.50
C LEU A 53 -10.26 -14.42 8.83
N PRO A 54 -9.06 -13.81 8.86
CA PRO A 54 -8.33 -13.62 10.10
C PRO A 54 -9.11 -12.79 11.11
N LYS A 55 -8.70 -12.91 12.39
CA LYS A 55 -9.29 -12.18 13.51
C LYS A 55 -9.40 -10.69 13.22
N LEU A 56 -10.60 -10.15 13.41
CA LEU A 56 -10.89 -8.72 13.36
C LEU A 56 -9.97 -7.98 14.34
N PHE A 57 -9.21 -7.00 13.82
CA PHE A 57 -8.40 -6.12 14.66
C PHE A 57 -9.23 -4.93 15.13
N ARG A 58 -9.94 -4.27 14.20
CA ARG A 58 -10.80 -3.13 14.48
C ARG A 58 -11.83 -2.94 13.38
N ARG A 59 -13.03 -2.49 13.72
CA ARG A 59 -14.03 -2.03 12.75
C ARG A 59 -13.92 -0.51 12.58
N VAL A 60 -14.04 -0.04 11.36
CA VAL A 60 -14.04 1.38 11.00
C VAL A 60 -15.34 1.68 10.28
N THR A 61 -16.20 2.47 10.94
CA THR A 61 -17.44 2.95 10.34
C THR A 61 -17.11 4.11 9.42
N ALA A 62 -17.31 3.91 8.12
CA ALA A 62 -17.05 4.90 7.09
C ALA A 62 -17.94 4.63 5.86
N PRO A 63 -18.26 5.67 5.05
CA PRO A 63 -18.99 5.50 3.80
C PRO A 63 -18.34 4.48 2.88
N ARG A 64 -19.12 3.53 2.38
CA ARG A 64 -18.68 2.47 1.45
C ARG A 64 -18.20 3.05 0.12
N GLU A 65 -17.52 2.23 -0.68
CA GLU A 65 -17.07 2.55 -2.05
C GLU A 65 -15.97 3.61 -2.17
N PHE A 66 -15.45 4.12 -1.05
CA PHE A 66 -14.41 5.14 -1.01
C PHE A 66 -13.11 4.66 -0.33
N PRO A 67 -12.55 3.47 -0.68
CA PRO A 67 -11.38 2.92 0.00
C PRO A 67 -10.13 3.79 -0.15
N GLN A 68 -10.10 4.70 -1.13
CA GLN A 68 -9.02 5.66 -1.33
C GLN A 68 -8.84 6.64 -0.16
N HIS A 69 -9.83 6.79 0.73
CA HIS A 69 -9.70 7.61 1.95
C HIS A 69 -8.94 6.89 3.07
N PHE A 70 -8.63 5.60 2.90
CA PHE A 70 -7.67 4.93 3.76
C PHE A 70 -6.28 5.05 3.17
N THR A 71 -5.33 5.32 4.05
CA THR A 71 -3.92 5.19 3.72
C THR A 71 -3.19 4.45 4.81
N SER A 72 -2.21 3.64 4.38
CA SER A 72 -1.19 3.14 5.29
C SER A 72 -0.31 4.34 5.64
N ALA A 73 -0.42 4.79 6.88
CA ALA A 73 0.46 5.82 7.41
C ALA A 73 1.81 5.16 7.75
N PHE A 74 2.88 5.85 7.37
CA PHE A 74 4.28 5.60 7.71
C PHE A 74 4.49 4.74 8.98
N GLY A 75 5.30 3.69 8.86
CA GLY A 75 5.59 2.77 9.94
C GLY A 75 4.42 1.87 10.32
N THR A 76 3.74 2.17 11.44
CA THR A 76 2.79 1.26 12.12
C THR A 76 1.37 1.81 12.21
N LYS A 77 1.05 2.87 11.47
CA LYS A 77 -0.21 3.59 11.60
C LYS A 77 -1.10 3.36 10.36
N ILE A 78 -2.41 3.31 10.54
CA ILE A 78 -3.39 3.29 9.45
C ILE A 78 -4.31 4.48 9.66
N MET A 79 -4.45 5.33 8.65
CA MET A 79 -5.23 6.56 8.74
C MET A 79 -6.49 6.42 7.89
N GLY A 80 -7.65 6.71 8.49
CA GLY A 80 -8.95 6.73 7.82
C GLY A 80 -9.46 8.16 7.73
N MET A 81 -9.42 8.73 6.52
CA MET A 81 -9.69 10.14 6.22
C MET A 81 -11.15 10.38 5.82
N HIS A 82 -12.03 9.42 6.10
CA HIS A 82 -13.45 9.58 5.84
C HIS A 82 -14.05 10.66 6.73
N HIS A 83 -15.03 11.38 6.19
CA HIS A 83 -15.89 12.24 7.00
C HIS A 83 -16.52 11.42 8.11
N ASN A 84 -16.35 11.89 9.33
CA ASN A 84 -17.09 11.42 10.47
C ASN A 84 -17.75 12.61 11.16
N ASP A 85 -18.79 12.34 11.94
CA ASP A 85 -19.55 13.38 12.64
C ASP A 85 -18.68 14.21 13.61
N SER A 86 -17.47 13.75 13.93
CA SER A 86 -16.52 14.42 14.83
C SER A 86 -15.54 15.39 14.16
N GLY A 87 -15.49 15.46 12.82
CA GLY A 87 -14.53 16.31 12.10
C GLY A 87 -13.06 15.98 12.36
N ALA A 88 -12.75 14.77 12.84
CA ALA A 88 -11.40 14.37 13.25
C ALA A 88 -10.98 13.07 12.58
N VAL A 89 -9.76 13.02 12.03
CA VAL A 89 -9.26 11.83 11.33
C VAL A 89 -8.87 10.75 12.34
N GLN A 90 -9.33 9.51 12.14
CA GLN A 90 -8.91 8.39 12.96
C GLN A 90 -7.58 7.81 12.48
N ILE A 91 -6.66 7.64 13.42
CA ILE A 91 -5.33 7.09 13.17
C ILE A 91 -5.13 5.91 14.10
N ILE A 92 -5.00 4.74 13.51
CA ILE A 92 -4.95 3.47 14.23
C ILE A 92 -3.51 3.00 14.23
N ASP A 93 -2.83 3.08 15.38
CA ASP A 93 -1.50 2.50 15.54
C ASP A 93 -1.65 0.99 15.81
N VAL A 94 -1.24 0.17 14.84
CA VAL A 94 -1.40 -1.29 14.95
C VAL A 94 -0.38 -1.94 15.90
N ARG A 95 0.70 -1.23 16.24
CA ARG A 95 1.73 -1.69 17.18
C ARG A 95 1.27 -1.50 18.62
N THR A 96 0.80 -0.31 18.98
CA THR A 96 0.31 0.00 20.33
C THR A 96 -1.17 -0.34 20.52
N ARG A 97 -1.92 -0.56 19.43
CA ARG A 97 -3.37 -0.73 19.40
C ARG A 97 -4.16 0.50 19.85
N SER A 98 -3.53 1.67 19.87
CA SER A 98 -4.18 2.94 20.20
C SER A 98 -4.87 3.57 19.00
N VAL A 99 -5.80 4.48 19.29
CA VAL A 99 -6.40 5.38 18.29
C VAL A 99 -5.97 6.79 18.66
N LEU A 100 -5.40 7.50 17.69
CA LEU A 100 -5.07 8.91 17.75
C LEU A 100 -6.02 9.66 16.82
N PHE A 101 -6.22 10.94 17.12
CA PHE A 101 -7.02 11.83 16.29
C PHE A 101 -6.13 12.89 15.67
N GLY A 102 -6.17 12.96 14.34
CA GLY A 102 -5.41 13.92 13.56
C GLY A 102 -6.26 15.13 13.15
N PRO A 103 -5.60 16.21 12.68
CA PRO A 103 -6.29 17.36 12.12
C PRO A 103 -7.09 16.95 10.88
N GLU A 104 -8.23 17.62 10.68
CA GLU A 104 -9.06 17.43 9.50
C GLU A 104 -8.27 17.83 8.24
N PRO A 105 -8.25 16.98 7.19
CA PRO A 105 -7.65 17.33 5.92
C PRO A 105 -8.55 18.27 5.13
N ASN A 106 -7.96 18.91 4.12
CA ASN A 106 -8.75 19.54 3.07
C ASN A 106 -9.53 18.45 2.33
N TYR A 107 -10.85 18.39 2.57
CA TYR A 107 -11.87 17.46 2.04
C TYR A 107 -11.51 16.82 0.68
N PRO A 108 -10.78 15.68 0.66
CA PRO A 108 -10.23 15.21 -0.60
C PRO A 108 -11.25 14.35 -1.34
N ALA A 109 -11.48 14.62 -2.63
CA ALA A 109 -12.43 13.87 -3.45
C ALA A 109 -11.88 12.51 -3.91
N TYR A 110 -10.64 12.49 -4.40
CA TYR A 110 -9.95 11.33 -4.94
C TYR A 110 -8.47 11.34 -4.53
N PRO A 111 -8.12 11.22 -3.23
CA PRO A 111 -6.74 11.37 -2.79
C PRO A 111 -5.81 10.26 -3.30
N ILE A 112 -4.54 10.60 -3.53
CA ILE A 112 -3.39 9.69 -3.48
C ILE A 112 -2.50 10.14 -2.34
N TYR A 113 -2.07 9.18 -1.53
CA TYR A 113 -1.21 9.45 -0.38
C TYR A 113 0.19 8.91 -0.61
N PHE A 114 1.19 9.74 -0.33
CA PHE A 114 2.60 9.40 -0.39
C PHE A 114 3.20 9.45 1.03
N PRO A 115 3.28 8.31 1.75
CA PRO A 115 4.00 8.25 3.00
C PRO A 115 5.50 8.35 2.73
N VAL A 116 6.17 9.30 3.37
CA VAL A 116 7.61 9.57 3.22
C VAL A 116 8.26 9.52 4.59
N GLY A 117 9.24 8.63 4.74
CA GLY A 117 9.89 8.41 6.03
C GLY A 117 8.93 7.89 7.10
N GLY A 118 9.11 8.38 8.33
CA GLY A 118 8.37 7.98 9.53
C GLY A 118 7.47 9.08 10.11
N ASP A 119 7.35 10.22 9.44
CA ASP A 119 6.88 11.47 10.04
C ASP A 119 6.21 12.42 9.03
N ARG A 120 6.11 12.04 7.75
CA ARG A 120 5.52 12.88 6.71
C ARG A 120 4.54 12.09 5.82
N LEU A 121 3.42 12.74 5.53
CA LEU A 121 2.41 12.23 4.61
C LEU A 121 2.03 13.34 3.64
N PHE A 122 2.27 13.11 2.36
CA PHE A 122 1.81 14.00 1.30
C PHE A 122 0.47 13.47 0.76
N ALA A 123 -0.50 14.36 0.57
CA ALA A 123 -1.81 14.05 0.02
C ALA A 123 -2.02 14.85 -1.26
N LEU A 124 -2.15 14.16 -2.39
CA LEU A 124 -2.49 14.74 -3.68
C LEU A 124 -3.96 14.47 -3.96
N ASP A 125 -4.72 15.53 -4.22
CA ASP A 125 -6.12 15.44 -4.58
C ASP A 125 -6.47 16.40 -5.74
N SER A 126 -7.75 16.45 -6.14
CA SER A 126 -8.25 17.32 -7.20
C SER A 126 -8.04 18.80 -6.84
N GLY A 127 -6.95 19.38 -7.35
CA GLY A 127 -6.63 20.80 -7.19
C GLY A 127 -5.84 21.17 -5.93
N CYS A 128 -5.50 20.21 -5.07
CA CYS A 128 -4.65 20.46 -3.91
C CYS A 128 -3.53 19.42 -3.74
N PHE A 129 -2.47 19.86 -3.08
CA PHE A 129 -1.38 19.01 -2.66
C PHE A 129 -0.93 19.48 -1.27
N ASP A 130 -1.11 18.63 -0.27
CA ASP A 130 -0.93 18.99 1.13
C ASP A 130 0.11 18.08 1.81
N LEU A 131 0.82 18.63 2.79
CA LEU A 131 1.74 17.93 3.68
C LEU A 131 1.19 17.88 5.09
N CYS A 132 1.02 16.67 5.62
CA CYS A 132 0.83 16.41 7.04
C CYS A 132 2.17 16.00 7.68
N ARG A 133 2.61 16.75 8.69
CA ARG A 133 3.77 16.43 9.52
C ARG A 133 3.31 15.86 10.86
N PHE A 134 3.96 14.79 11.28
CA PHE A 134 3.70 14.13 12.55
C PHE A 134 4.70 14.64 13.58
N PRO A 135 4.26 14.99 14.81
CA PRO A 135 5.21 15.35 15.83
C PRO A 135 6.08 14.14 16.17
N PRO A 136 7.34 14.38 16.54
CA PRO A 136 8.23 13.32 16.98
C PRO A 136 7.59 12.56 18.15
N GLU A 137 7.73 11.22 18.17
CA GLU A 137 7.33 10.42 19.33
C GLU A 137 8.13 10.95 20.53
N GLN A 138 7.46 11.66 21.46
CA GLN A 138 8.14 12.17 22.65
C GLN A 138 8.67 10.96 23.43
N PRO A 139 9.97 10.89 23.75
CA PRO A 139 10.44 9.89 24.69
C PRO A 139 9.76 10.14 26.03
N ASP A 140 9.30 9.07 26.67
CA ASP A 140 8.77 9.07 28.04
C ASP A 140 9.84 9.66 28.96
N SER A 141 9.83 10.97 29.14
CA SER A 141 10.71 11.68 30.05
C SER A 141 9.94 11.85 31.35
N GLU A 142 10.05 10.84 32.21
CA GLU A 142 10.15 11.14 33.62
C GLU A 142 11.44 11.94 33.81
N SER A 143 11.32 13.27 33.84
CA SER A 143 12.37 14.12 34.38
C SER A 143 11.72 15.19 35.23
N ASP A 144 11.83 14.96 36.54
CA ASP A 144 11.76 15.97 37.56
C ASP A 144 12.74 17.13 37.28
N GLY A 145 12.30 18.36 37.55
CA GLY A 145 13.12 19.57 37.67
C GLY A 145 13.51 20.23 36.33
N ASP A 146 13.59 21.54 36.17
CA ASP A 146 13.42 22.73 37.02
C ASP A 146 13.26 23.91 36.03
N GLY A 147 12.60 24.98 36.45
CA GLY A 147 12.24 26.10 35.60
C GLY A 147 13.39 27.03 35.21
N SER A 148 13.11 27.84 34.17
CA SER A 148 13.88 28.96 33.60
C SER A 148 15.02 28.56 32.64
N SER A 149 15.30 29.26 31.54
CA SER A 149 15.18 30.70 31.27
C SER A 149 15.02 31.01 29.77
N LEU A 150 14.51 32.21 29.52
CA LEU A 150 14.37 32.89 28.22
C LEU A 150 15.72 33.06 27.51
N ASP A 151 15.76 32.83 26.19
CA ASP A 151 16.59 33.62 25.28
C ASP A 151 15.96 33.64 23.87
N GLU A 152 15.59 34.82 23.40
CA GLU A 152 15.20 35.12 22.02
C GLU A 152 16.41 35.69 21.27
N SER A 153 16.83 35.04 20.18
CA SER A 153 17.45 35.74 19.04
C SER A 153 17.51 34.86 17.78
N ASP A 154 16.54 35.10 16.89
CA ASP A 154 16.62 35.35 15.44
C ASP A 154 17.67 34.64 14.56
N ALA A 155 17.19 33.80 13.62
CA ALA A 155 17.28 34.01 12.16
C ALA A 155 17.27 32.68 11.37
N GLY A 156 16.11 32.30 10.79
CA GLY A 156 16.06 31.48 9.57
C GLY A 156 15.44 30.07 9.62
N SER A 157 14.21 29.87 10.12
CA SER A 157 13.32 28.79 9.66
C SER A 157 11.86 29.00 10.11
N ASP A 158 11.03 29.62 9.28
CA ASP A 158 9.60 29.89 9.55
C ASP A 158 8.68 28.63 9.53
N PHE A 159 9.19 27.45 9.88
CA PHE A 159 8.40 26.20 9.88
C PHE A 159 8.52 25.31 11.13
N ASP A 160 9.22 25.76 12.18
CA ASP A 160 9.28 25.09 13.49
C ASP A 160 8.69 26.06 14.53
N SER A 161 7.86 25.71 15.50
CA SER A 161 7.46 24.45 16.10
C SER A 161 6.35 24.75 17.11
N ASN A 162 5.30 23.93 17.15
CA ASN A 162 4.42 23.91 18.33
C ASN A 162 4.02 22.49 18.75
N GLY A 163 4.79 21.47 18.32
CA GLY A 163 4.52 20.06 18.61
C GLY A 163 3.14 19.55 18.17
N LYS A 164 2.39 20.36 17.41
CA LYS A 164 1.00 20.13 17.06
C LYS A 164 0.90 19.67 15.62
N TRP A 165 0.12 18.63 15.41
CA TRP A 165 -0.19 18.06 14.11
C TRP A 165 -0.90 19.07 13.22
N SER A 166 -0.46 19.24 11.97
CA SER A 166 -1.12 20.15 11.02
C SER A 166 -0.91 19.76 9.55
N TRP A 167 -1.91 20.10 8.73
CA TRP A 167 -1.85 20.08 7.27
C TRP A 167 -1.32 21.42 6.76
N HIS A 168 -0.44 21.35 5.75
CA HIS A 168 0.12 22.53 5.09
C HIS A 168 -0.06 22.40 3.59
N GLN A 169 -0.61 23.43 2.97
CA GLN A 169 -0.75 23.47 1.52
C GLN A 169 0.61 23.67 0.86
N LEU A 170 0.88 22.85 -0.15
CA LEU A 170 2.09 22.89 -0.98
C LEU A 170 1.79 23.49 -2.36
N PRO A 171 2.83 23.78 -3.16
CA PRO A 171 2.63 24.20 -4.55
C PRO A 171 1.78 23.19 -5.33
N VAL A 172 0.79 23.72 -6.05
CA VAL A 172 -0.12 22.94 -6.89
C VAL A 172 0.69 22.16 -7.93
N PRO A 173 0.42 20.87 -8.12
CA PRO A 173 1.10 20.05 -9.11
C PRO A 173 0.81 20.54 -10.54
N PRO A 174 1.76 20.38 -11.48
CA PRO A 174 1.59 20.81 -12.87
C PRO A 174 0.72 19.84 -13.72
N PHE A 175 -0.16 19.08 -13.08
CA PHE A 175 -1.01 18.05 -13.69
C PHE A 175 -2.26 17.80 -12.85
N ALA A 176 -3.31 17.25 -13.46
CA ALA A 176 -4.51 16.87 -12.72
C ALA A 176 -4.31 15.53 -12.00
N ARG A 177 -4.87 15.41 -10.79
CA ARG A 177 -4.87 14.16 -10.02
C ARG A 177 -5.46 12.98 -10.82
N MET A 178 -6.45 13.23 -11.67
CA MET A 178 -7.10 12.18 -12.47
C MET A 178 -6.20 11.61 -13.56
N ASP A 179 -5.17 12.35 -13.99
CA ASP A 179 -4.21 11.90 -15.00
C ASP A 179 -3.15 10.97 -14.41
N VAL A 180 -3.03 10.88 -13.08
CA VAL A 180 -2.00 10.06 -12.42
C VAL A 180 -2.22 8.58 -12.72
N THR A 181 -1.23 7.98 -13.35
CA THR A 181 -1.24 6.55 -13.71
C THR A 181 -0.42 5.71 -12.76
N SER A 182 0.70 6.24 -12.28
CA SER A 182 1.59 5.56 -11.34
C SER A 182 2.47 6.53 -10.57
N TYR A 183 3.04 6.03 -9.47
CA TYR A 183 3.96 6.77 -8.65
C TYR A 183 4.94 5.83 -7.94
N ALA A 184 6.10 6.35 -7.56
CA ALA A 184 7.08 5.61 -6.77
C ALA A 184 7.94 6.55 -5.94
N MET A 185 8.56 6.03 -4.88
CA MET A 185 9.56 6.76 -4.12
C MET A 185 10.95 6.52 -4.73
N HIS A 186 11.68 7.60 -4.99
CA HIS A 186 13.07 7.55 -5.43
C HIS A 186 13.98 7.12 -4.26
N PRO A 187 15.04 6.32 -4.51
CA PRO A 187 15.90 5.76 -3.46
C PRO A 187 16.93 6.71 -2.85
N ASP A 188 17.00 7.98 -3.26
CA ASP A 188 18.03 8.90 -2.76
C ASP A 188 17.94 9.03 -1.24
N GLY A 189 18.96 8.50 -0.56
CA GLY A 189 19.36 8.63 0.86
C GLY A 189 18.27 8.45 1.90
N ASP A 190 17.26 9.30 1.83
CA ASP A 190 16.21 9.49 2.81
C ASP A 190 14.79 9.40 2.19
N GLY A 191 14.67 9.02 0.91
CA GLY A 191 13.36 8.88 0.22
C GLY A 191 12.68 10.21 -0.08
N HIS A 192 13.46 11.22 -0.47
CA HIS A 192 13.01 12.61 -0.55
C HIS A 192 12.47 13.04 -1.92
N THR A 193 12.29 12.09 -2.84
CA THR A 193 11.74 12.42 -4.15
C THR A 193 10.60 11.48 -4.50
N ILE A 194 9.44 12.05 -4.78
CA ILE A 194 8.26 11.35 -5.27
C ILE A 194 8.30 11.41 -6.79
N LEU A 195 8.23 10.28 -7.46
CA LEU A 195 8.04 10.19 -8.91
C LEU A 195 6.56 10.00 -9.20
N VAL A 196 6.01 10.75 -10.13
CA VAL A 196 4.60 10.66 -10.55
C VAL A 196 4.52 10.66 -12.06
N SER A 197 3.91 9.62 -12.64
CA SER A 197 3.63 9.55 -14.07
C SER A 197 2.17 9.84 -14.35
N THR A 198 1.92 10.62 -15.39
CA THR A 198 0.59 11.04 -15.82
C THR A 198 0.33 10.68 -17.27
N LYS A 199 -0.95 10.47 -17.61
CA LYS A 199 -1.45 10.33 -18.97
C LYS A 199 -2.72 11.15 -19.11
N SER A 200 -2.67 12.21 -19.92
CA SER A 200 -3.86 13.00 -20.27
C SER A 200 -4.74 12.21 -21.25
N GLY A 201 -6.03 12.15 -20.96
CA GLY A 201 -7.00 11.45 -21.83
C GLY A 201 -7.32 12.19 -23.13
N GLU A 202 -7.20 13.52 -23.14
CA GLU A 202 -7.60 14.35 -24.29
C GLU A 202 -6.54 14.33 -25.41
N GLU A 203 -5.26 14.31 -25.02
CA GLU A 203 -4.13 14.41 -25.96
C GLU A 203 -3.28 13.13 -26.04
N GLU A 204 -3.65 12.10 -25.27
CA GLU A 204 -2.80 10.93 -24.97
C GLU A 204 -1.37 11.29 -24.49
N ALA A 205 -1.16 12.56 -24.10
CA ALA A 205 0.12 13.08 -23.68
C ALA A 205 0.56 12.38 -22.39
N THR A 206 1.81 11.92 -22.37
CA THR A 206 2.40 11.25 -21.21
C THR A 206 3.55 12.07 -20.67
N ALA A 207 3.65 12.14 -19.35
CA ALA A 207 4.74 12.82 -18.69
C ALA A 207 5.08 12.16 -17.36
N THR A 208 6.33 12.30 -16.94
CA THR A 208 6.75 11.94 -15.58
C THR A 208 7.35 13.15 -14.91
N PHE A 209 6.94 13.37 -13.66
CA PHE A 209 7.39 14.45 -12.80
C PHE A 209 8.10 13.89 -11.58
N SER A 210 9.04 14.66 -11.06
CA SER A 210 9.62 14.46 -9.73
C SER A 210 9.18 15.59 -8.82
N PHE A 211 8.91 15.25 -7.56
CA PHE A 211 8.67 16.19 -6.49
C PHE A 211 9.71 16.01 -5.41
N GLU A 212 10.52 17.04 -5.21
CA GLU A 212 11.57 17.05 -4.19
C GLU A 212 10.96 17.51 -2.86
N THR A 213 10.86 16.59 -1.90
CA THR A 213 10.16 16.81 -0.63
C THR A 213 10.92 17.72 0.33
N GLY A 214 12.19 18.01 0.09
CA GLY A 214 12.99 18.93 0.91
C GLY A 214 12.76 20.41 0.58
N VAL A 215 12.54 20.72 -0.70
CA VAL A 215 12.37 22.10 -1.20
C VAL A 215 10.96 22.36 -1.77
N PHE A 216 10.11 21.33 -1.82
CA PHE A 216 8.75 21.36 -2.32
C PHE A 216 8.61 21.85 -3.78
N VAL A 217 9.49 21.36 -4.66
CA VAL A 217 9.51 21.75 -6.08
C VAL A 217 9.14 20.57 -6.97
N TRP A 218 8.20 20.81 -7.88
CA TRP A 218 7.89 19.92 -9.00
C TRP A 218 8.84 20.16 -10.18
N LYS A 219 9.36 19.08 -10.77
CA LYS A 219 10.21 19.12 -11.96
C LYS A 219 9.69 18.11 -12.99
N ASN A 220 9.48 18.54 -14.23
CA ASN A 220 9.21 17.62 -15.34
C ASN A 220 10.50 16.86 -15.70
N LEU A 221 10.44 15.53 -15.61
CA LEU A 221 11.54 14.64 -15.95
C LEU A 221 11.53 14.26 -17.42
N GLY A 222 10.38 14.13 -18.07
CA GLY A 222 10.30 13.84 -19.50
C GLY A 222 8.93 13.34 -19.96
N GLU A 223 8.79 13.23 -21.27
CA GLU A 223 7.57 12.78 -21.97
C GLU A 223 7.50 11.24 -22.05
N TRP A 224 7.41 10.60 -20.89
CA TRP A 224 7.29 9.15 -20.76
C TRP A 224 6.57 8.80 -19.45
N THR A 225 6.15 7.54 -19.29
CA THR A 225 5.56 7.03 -18.03
C THR A 225 6.34 5.85 -17.48
N LEU A 226 6.27 5.66 -16.16
CA LEU A 226 6.73 4.43 -15.50
C LEU A 226 5.96 3.24 -16.08
N PRO A 227 6.60 2.07 -16.28
CA PRO A 227 6.02 0.94 -16.99
C PRO A 227 5.04 0.11 -16.14
N PHE A 228 4.45 0.70 -15.10
CA PHE A 228 3.52 0.04 -14.18
C PHE A 228 2.40 0.99 -13.78
N THR A 229 1.35 0.47 -13.14
CA THR A 229 0.22 1.24 -12.59
C THR A 229 0.27 1.34 -11.08
N GLY A 230 -0.26 2.44 -10.56
CA GLY A 230 -0.34 2.69 -9.13
C GLY A 230 1.04 2.78 -8.50
N ARG A 231 1.19 2.21 -7.30
CA ARG A 231 2.44 2.32 -6.52
C ARG A 231 3.50 1.34 -7.01
N GLY A 232 4.65 1.88 -7.42
CA GLY A 232 5.91 1.16 -7.56
C GLY A 232 6.70 1.16 -6.26
N HIS A 233 7.52 0.14 -6.06
CA HIS A 233 8.38 -0.02 -4.89
C HIS A 233 9.83 -0.17 -5.32
N TYR A 234 10.72 0.62 -4.72
CA TYR A 234 12.15 0.45 -4.90
C TYR A 234 12.65 -0.80 -4.18
N GLU A 235 13.50 -1.57 -4.86
CA GLU A 235 14.18 -2.73 -4.31
C GLU A 235 15.69 -2.55 -4.49
N SER A 236 16.44 -2.47 -3.38
CA SER A 236 17.85 -2.08 -3.38
C SER A 236 18.80 -3.13 -3.96
N GLU A 237 18.51 -4.43 -3.79
CA GLU A 237 19.32 -5.51 -4.36
C GLU A 237 19.14 -5.62 -5.89
N LEU A 238 17.95 -5.28 -6.41
CA LEU A 238 17.65 -5.19 -7.84
C LEU A 238 18.01 -3.83 -8.43
N ARG A 239 18.19 -2.81 -7.58
CA ARG A 239 18.41 -1.41 -7.95
C ARG A 239 17.34 -0.87 -8.90
N ALA A 240 16.09 -1.31 -8.72
CA ALA A 240 15.00 -1.06 -9.66
C ALA A 240 13.69 -0.73 -8.96
N LEU A 241 12.83 0.04 -9.64
CA LEU A 241 11.45 0.29 -9.24
C LEU A 241 10.57 -0.81 -9.80
N VAL A 242 9.86 -1.53 -8.91
CA VAL A 242 9.02 -2.67 -9.27
C VAL A 242 7.54 -2.33 -9.10
N GLY A 243 6.72 -2.61 -10.13
CA GLY A 243 5.28 -2.41 -10.08
C GLY A 243 4.47 -3.42 -10.91
N LEU A 244 3.14 -3.33 -10.79
CA LEU A 244 2.21 -4.18 -11.54
C LEU A 244 1.89 -3.57 -12.90
N SER A 245 1.78 -4.41 -13.94
CA SER A 245 1.32 -3.92 -15.24
C SER A 245 -0.12 -3.38 -15.19
N LYS A 246 -0.37 -2.29 -15.93
CA LYS A 246 -1.71 -1.80 -16.26
C LYS A 246 -2.23 -2.35 -17.59
N ASP A 247 -1.31 -2.69 -18.47
CA ASP A 247 -1.63 -2.95 -19.86
C ASP A 247 -2.47 -4.24 -19.94
N PRO A 248 -3.65 -4.19 -20.59
CA PRO A 248 -4.53 -5.35 -20.76
C PRO A 248 -3.81 -6.58 -21.36
N GLU A 249 -2.84 -6.38 -22.25
CA GLU A 249 -2.10 -7.47 -22.90
C GLU A 249 -1.10 -8.11 -21.94
N THR A 250 -0.49 -7.30 -21.08
CA THR A 250 0.49 -7.72 -20.10
C THR A 250 -0.07 -7.78 -18.67
N PHE A 251 -1.37 -7.98 -18.57
CA PHE A 251 -2.07 -8.05 -17.30
C PHE A 251 -1.53 -9.19 -16.41
N GLY A 252 -1.13 -8.82 -15.19
CA GLY A 252 -0.57 -9.74 -14.20
C GLY A 252 0.92 -10.00 -14.30
N TYR A 253 1.63 -9.33 -15.21
CA TYR A 253 3.08 -9.26 -15.17
C TYR A 253 3.56 -8.17 -14.21
N LEU A 254 4.79 -8.35 -13.74
CA LEU A 254 5.54 -7.33 -12.99
C LEU A 254 6.51 -6.64 -13.95
N TYR A 255 6.67 -5.35 -13.76
CA TYR A 255 7.69 -4.56 -14.42
C TYR A 255 8.72 -4.12 -13.40
N ALA A 256 10.00 -4.15 -13.75
CA ALA A 256 11.05 -3.46 -13.03
C ALA A 256 11.76 -2.51 -14.00
N CYS A 257 11.88 -1.25 -13.62
CA CYS A 257 12.63 -0.27 -14.40
C CYS A 257 13.79 0.31 -13.59
N ASP A 258 14.79 0.78 -14.33
CA ASP A 258 15.88 1.55 -13.73
C ASP A 258 15.33 2.81 -13.05
N VAL A 259 16.07 3.27 -12.07
CA VAL A 259 15.72 4.48 -11.32
C VAL A 259 16.03 5.70 -12.21
N PRO A 260 15.03 6.53 -12.56
CA PRO A 260 15.24 7.70 -13.40
C PRO A 260 16.14 8.73 -12.72
N SER A 261 17.03 9.38 -13.48
CA SER A 261 17.82 10.50 -12.95
C SER A 261 16.92 11.71 -12.71
N THR A 262 17.02 12.29 -11.51
CA THR A 262 16.24 13.45 -11.07
C THR A 262 16.97 14.79 -11.28
N GLY A 263 18.26 14.74 -11.62
CA GLY A 263 19.12 15.92 -11.73
C GLY A 263 19.05 16.66 -13.07
N ASN A 264 18.45 16.07 -14.10
CA ASN A 264 18.37 16.66 -15.43
C ASN A 264 16.92 16.79 -15.91
N ARG A 265 16.59 17.92 -16.55
CA ARG A 265 15.29 18.09 -17.22
C ARG A 265 15.29 17.29 -18.52
N HIS A 266 14.17 16.64 -18.84
CA HIS A 266 14.03 15.81 -20.05
C HIS A 266 15.01 14.63 -20.09
N CYS A 267 15.10 13.86 -19.01
CA CYS A 267 15.81 12.60 -18.98
C CYS A 267 15.09 11.53 -19.83
N PRO A 268 15.84 10.61 -20.46
CA PRO A 268 15.25 9.55 -21.28
C PRO A 268 14.42 8.59 -20.43
N ALA A 269 13.48 7.91 -21.08
CA ALA A 269 12.68 6.88 -20.42
C ALA A 269 13.58 5.78 -19.82
N PRO A 270 13.31 5.34 -18.58
CA PRO A 270 14.11 4.30 -17.95
C PRO A 270 13.97 2.98 -18.72
N ALA A 271 15.06 2.25 -18.88
CA ALA A 271 15.00 0.90 -19.37
C ALA A 271 14.18 0.05 -18.40
N TRP A 272 13.37 -0.86 -18.94
CA TRP A 272 12.49 -1.70 -18.14
C TRP A 272 12.55 -3.15 -18.59
N LYS A 273 12.23 -4.02 -17.65
CA LYS A 273 12.12 -5.46 -17.85
C LYS A 273 10.77 -5.92 -17.35
N ARG A 274 10.23 -6.93 -18.04
CA ARG A 274 8.98 -7.58 -17.66
C ARG A 274 9.28 -8.94 -17.05
N SER A 275 8.49 -9.36 -16.07
CA SER A 275 8.59 -10.72 -15.54
C SER A 275 8.24 -11.77 -16.60
N LYS A 276 8.85 -12.96 -16.51
CA LYS A 276 8.48 -14.08 -17.40
C LYS A 276 7.18 -14.75 -17.00
N GLU A 277 6.85 -14.65 -15.72
CA GLU A 277 5.66 -15.29 -15.16
C GLU A 277 4.64 -14.26 -14.69
N LYS A 278 3.36 -14.55 -14.93
CA LYS A 278 2.23 -13.82 -14.32
C LYS A 278 2.12 -14.15 -12.81
N VAL A 279 1.68 -13.19 -12.00
CA VAL A 279 1.53 -13.32 -10.53
C VAL A 279 0.07 -13.40 -10.06
N PHE A 280 -0.88 -12.93 -10.87
CA PHE A 280 -2.32 -13.07 -10.59
C PHE A 280 -2.78 -14.52 -10.59
N SER A 281 -3.99 -14.74 -10.08
CA SER A 281 -4.64 -16.05 -10.13
C SER A 281 -4.73 -16.56 -11.57
N LYS A 282 -4.54 -17.86 -11.74
CA LYS A 282 -4.72 -18.54 -13.03
C LYS A 282 -6.14 -19.13 -13.17
N ASN A 283 -6.94 -19.09 -12.11
CA ASN A 283 -8.27 -19.66 -12.13
C ASN A 283 -9.19 -18.79 -12.99
N PRO A 284 -9.77 -19.31 -14.09
CA PRO A 284 -10.65 -18.54 -14.96
C PRO A 284 -11.97 -18.13 -14.27
N ALA A 285 -12.36 -18.83 -13.20
CA ALA A 285 -13.56 -18.48 -12.43
C ALA A 285 -13.35 -17.27 -11.49
N ASP A 286 -12.10 -16.87 -11.24
CA ASP A 286 -11.80 -15.76 -10.35
C ASP A 286 -11.95 -14.43 -11.10
N ARG A 287 -13.04 -13.70 -10.85
CA ARG A 287 -13.17 -12.33 -11.36
C ARG A 287 -12.44 -11.37 -10.43
N ARG A 288 -11.24 -10.95 -10.82
CA ARG A 288 -10.43 -10.00 -10.03
C ARG A 288 -11.11 -8.64 -9.90
N VAL A 289 -11.26 -8.17 -8.68
CA VAL A 289 -11.78 -6.83 -8.33
C VAL A 289 -10.63 -5.85 -8.18
N SER A 290 -9.59 -6.23 -7.44
CA SER A 290 -8.47 -5.35 -7.15
C SER A 290 -7.18 -6.14 -6.90
N ALA A 291 -6.04 -5.47 -7.04
CA ALA A 291 -4.75 -6.02 -6.65
C ALA A 291 -3.82 -4.91 -6.15
N SER A 292 -2.99 -5.24 -5.17
CA SER A 292 -1.95 -4.36 -4.64
C SER A 292 -0.67 -5.13 -4.42
N LEU A 293 0.44 -4.56 -4.91
CA LEU A 293 1.78 -5.07 -4.66
C LEU A 293 2.37 -4.36 -3.45
N ILE A 294 2.96 -5.12 -2.53
CA ILE A 294 3.55 -4.62 -1.29
C ILE A 294 4.97 -5.14 -1.20
N TYR A 295 5.96 -4.24 -1.10
CA TYR A 295 7.31 -4.63 -0.72
C TYR A 295 7.38 -4.93 0.77
N LEU A 296 7.99 -6.06 1.14
CA LEU A 296 8.06 -6.50 2.54
C LEU A 296 9.28 -5.93 3.29
N GLY A 297 10.14 -5.15 2.63
CA GLY A 297 11.27 -4.46 3.26
C GLY A 297 12.54 -5.30 3.41
N TYR A 298 12.57 -6.55 2.90
CA TYR A 298 13.75 -7.41 3.02
C TYR A 298 13.85 -8.48 1.91
N ARG A 299 15.08 -8.88 1.57
CA ARG A 299 15.42 -10.04 0.73
C ARG A 299 14.66 -10.12 -0.59
N ARG A 300 14.43 -8.99 -1.27
CA ARG A 300 13.63 -8.91 -2.51
C ARG A 300 12.23 -9.52 -2.41
N LYS A 301 11.65 -9.56 -1.21
CA LYS A 301 10.35 -10.20 -0.98
C LYS A 301 9.20 -9.22 -1.13
N PHE A 302 8.18 -9.68 -1.81
CA PHE A 302 6.95 -8.95 -2.06
C PHE A 302 5.76 -9.80 -1.62
N CYS A 303 4.66 -9.12 -1.32
CA CYS A 303 3.34 -9.72 -1.16
C CYS A 303 2.40 -9.07 -2.18
N LEU A 304 1.77 -9.91 -2.99
CA LEU A 304 0.63 -9.53 -3.81
C LEU A 304 -0.64 -9.83 -3.00
N VAL A 305 -1.47 -8.81 -2.83
CA VAL A 305 -2.82 -8.94 -2.27
C VAL A 305 -3.78 -8.78 -3.44
N GLU A 306 -4.58 -9.81 -3.69
CA GLU A 306 -5.55 -9.85 -4.76
C GLU A 306 -6.94 -10.10 -4.17
N CYS A 307 -7.92 -9.29 -4.54
CA CYS A 307 -9.32 -9.53 -4.22
C CYS A 307 -10.00 -10.12 -5.45
N VAL A 308 -10.55 -11.33 -5.31
CA VAL A 308 -11.27 -12.04 -6.38
C VAL A 308 -12.71 -12.29 -5.95
N LEU A 309 -13.65 -12.08 -6.85
CA LEU A 309 -15.02 -12.56 -6.72
C LEU A 309 -15.08 -13.96 -7.30
N VAL A 310 -15.58 -14.90 -6.51
CA VAL A 310 -15.88 -16.25 -6.93
C VAL A 310 -17.39 -16.31 -7.15
N GLU A 311 -17.80 -16.55 -8.39
CA GLU A 311 -19.19 -16.90 -8.66
C GLU A 311 -19.34 -18.39 -8.32
N GLU A 312 -20.01 -18.69 -7.21
CA GLU A 312 -20.38 -20.07 -6.89
C GLU A 312 -21.44 -20.53 -7.90
N GLY A 313 -20.96 -21.14 -8.98
CA GLY A 313 -21.82 -21.78 -9.96
C GLY A 313 -22.46 -23.00 -9.33
N ASN A 314 -23.78 -22.97 -9.16
CA ASN A 314 -24.56 -24.20 -9.07
C ASN A 314 -24.19 -25.06 -10.28
N SER A 315 -23.68 -26.27 -10.04
CA SER A 315 -23.13 -27.14 -11.07
C SER A 315 -24.19 -27.47 -12.14
N CYS A 316 -24.18 -26.76 -13.24
CA CYS A 316 -24.83 -27.19 -14.48
C CYS A 316 -23.86 -26.88 -15.62
N GLN A 317 -23.13 -27.91 -16.05
CA GLN A 317 -22.40 -27.87 -17.31
C GLN A 317 -23.38 -27.52 -18.43
N VAL A 318 -23.16 -26.40 -19.12
CA VAL A 318 -23.70 -26.22 -20.47
C VAL A 318 -22.56 -25.73 -21.35
N LYS A 319 -22.42 -26.44 -22.48
CA LYS A 319 -21.35 -26.33 -23.46
C LYS A 319 -21.26 -24.93 -24.06
N GLU A 320 -20.05 -24.58 -24.47
CA GLU A 320 -19.75 -23.48 -25.38
C GLU A 320 -20.71 -23.48 -26.57
N ASP A 321 -21.28 -22.32 -26.87
CA ASP A 321 -21.36 -21.82 -28.25
C ASP A 321 -21.29 -20.29 -28.24
N LYS A 322 -20.49 -19.76 -29.17
CA LYS A 322 -20.24 -18.33 -29.38
C LYS A 322 -21.43 -17.67 -30.09
N ALA A 323 -21.86 -16.51 -29.62
CA ALA A 323 -22.06 -15.27 -30.41
C ALA A 323 -22.95 -14.28 -29.66
N ASP A 324 -22.48 -13.04 -29.61
CA ASP A 324 -23.19 -11.76 -29.52
C ASP A 324 -24.15 -11.42 -28.36
N GLN A 325 -24.08 -10.14 -28.04
CA GLN A 325 -24.81 -9.39 -27.01
C GLN A 325 -26.32 -9.66 -27.02
N VAL A 326 -26.92 -9.68 -25.82
CA VAL A 326 -28.12 -8.89 -25.45
C VAL A 326 -28.36 -9.10 -23.96
N LEU A 327 -28.65 -8.00 -23.25
CA LEU A 327 -29.20 -8.00 -21.90
C LEU A 327 -30.52 -8.77 -21.91
N LEU A 328 -30.49 -10.06 -21.59
CA LEU A 328 -31.68 -10.81 -21.24
C LEU A 328 -31.91 -10.61 -19.74
N GLU A 329 -32.93 -9.81 -19.42
CA GLU A 329 -33.57 -9.78 -18.11
C GLU A 329 -33.84 -11.23 -17.68
N LYS A 330 -33.25 -11.64 -16.56
CA LYS A 330 -33.45 -12.98 -16.02
C LYS A 330 -34.88 -13.08 -15.45
N PRO A 331 -35.56 -14.23 -15.61
CA PRO A 331 -36.88 -14.44 -15.06
C PRO A 331 -36.85 -14.38 -13.53
N GLU A 332 -37.88 -13.75 -12.97
CA GLU A 332 -38.14 -13.69 -11.52
C GLU A 332 -38.16 -15.12 -10.96
N GLY A 333 -37.20 -15.43 -10.07
CA GLY A 333 -37.10 -16.73 -9.39
C GLY A 333 -35.73 -17.43 -9.47
N ALA A 334 -34.78 -16.95 -10.28
CA ALA A 334 -33.42 -17.44 -10.21
C ALA A 334 -32.72 -16.83 -8.98
N GLY A 335 -32.40 -17.66 -7.98
CA GLY A 335 -31.66 -17.24 -6.79
C GLY A 335 -30.43 -16.41 -7.17
N VAL A 336 -30.26 -15.26 -6.52
CA VAL A 336 -29.10 -14.38 -6.72
C VAL A 336 -27.84 -15.23 -6.53
N PRO A 337 -26.92 -15.29 -7.50
CA PRO A 337 -25.67 -16.02 -7.32
C PRO A 337 -24.99 -15.52 -6.06
N GLN A 338 -24.74 -16.40 -5.10
CA GLN A 338 -24.02 -16.04 -3.89
C GLN A 338 -22.57 -15.77 -4.31
N ARG A 339 -22.25 -14.49 -4.46
CA ARG A 339 -20.90 -14.03 -4.81
C ARG A 339 -20.09 -14.00 -3.53
N SER A 340 -19.19 -14.96 -3.37
CA SER A 340 -18.22 -14.93 -2.27
C SER A 340 -16.97 -14.18 -2.74
N ALA A 341 -16.51 -13.21 -1.96
CA ALA A 341 -15.25 -12.53 -2.21
C ALA A 341 -14.12 -13.28 -1.49
N THR A 342 -12.97 -13.41 -2.12
CA THR A 342 -11.81 -14.10 -1.55
C THR A 342 -10.56 -13.22 -1.70
N TYR A 343 -9.81 -13.07 -0.60
CA TYR A 343 -8.48 -12.49 -0.66
C TYR A 343 -7.44 -13.57 -0.92
N ARG A 344 -6.69 -13.40 -2.00
CA ARG A 344 -5.53 -14.23 -2.34
C ARG A 344 -4.27 -13.46 -2.03
N LEU A 345 -3.52 -13.93 -1.03
CA LEU A 345 -2.21 -13.39 -0.67
C LEU A 345 -1.12 -14.29 -1.26
N MET A 346 -0.29 -13.73 -2.14
CA MET A 346 0.89 -14.42 -2.68
C MET A 346 2.17 -13.72 -2.24
N THR A 347 3.02 -14.42 -1.47
CA THR A 347 4.39 -13.97 -1.22
C THR A 347 5.36 -14.60 -2.20
N PHE A 348 6.33 -13.82 -2.67
CA PHE A 348 7.38 -14.27 -3.57
C PHE A 348 8.63 -13.41 -3.43
N SER A 349 9.75 -13.89 -3.97
CA SER A 349 10.98 -13.12 -4.11
C SER A 349 11.29 -12.87 -5.58
N LEU A 350 11.85 -11.70 -5.90
CA LEU A 350 12.28 -11.39 -7.26
C LEU A 350 13.79 -11.58 -7.44
N LYS A 351 14.21 -11.95 -8.65
CA LYS A 351 15.63 -12.05 -9.05
C LYS A 351 15.78 -11.91 -10.55
N TYR A 352 16.86 -11.29 -11.03
CA TYR A 352 17.25 -11.35 -12.44
C TYR A 352 17.80 -12.73 -12.82
N ASP A 353 17.44 -13.23 -14.00
CA ASP A 353 18.08 -14.42 -14.58
C ASP A 353 19.32 -14.07 -15.41
N LYS A 354 19.93 -15.06 -16.05
CA LYS A 354 21.17 -14.86 -16.84
C LYS A 354 20.96 -13.98 -18.08
N MET A 355 19.72 -13.86 -18.55
CA MET A 355 19.34 -12.98 -19.66
C MET A 355 18.85 -11.63 -19.15
N ASP A 356 19.05 -11.36 -17.85
CA ASP A 356 18.69 -10.10 -17.21
C ASP A 356 17.16 -9.87 -17.13
N ASP A 357 16.35 -10.92 -17.28
CA ASP A 357 14.91 -10.86 -17.12
C ASP A 357 14.46 -11.09 -15.68
N ILE A 358 13.32 -10.52 -15.28
CA ILE A 358 12.78 -10.68 -13.92
C ILE A 358 12.13 -12.06 -13.77
N ARG A 359 12.54 -12.80 -12.75
CA ARG A 359 11.96 -14.08 -12.36
C ARG A 359 11.30 -14.01 -11.00
N VAL A 360 10.12 -14.60 -10.90
CA VAL A 360 9.40 -14.79 -9.64
C VAL A 360 9.81 -16.12 -9.01
N ARG A 361 10.38 -16.09 -7.81
CA ARG A 361 10.85 -17.27 -7.07
C ARG A 361 10.11 -17.41 -5.74
N GLN A 362 10.17 -18.61 -5.16
CA GLN A 362 9.64 -18.90 -3.82
C GLN A 362 8.17 -18.48 -3.64
N ARG A 363 7.34 -18.74 -4.66
CA ARG A 363 5.91 -18.41 -4.66
C ARG A 363 5.18 -19.21 -3.59
N ARG A 364 4.38 -18.52 -2.78
CA ARG A 364 3.51 -19.14 -1.77
C ARG A 364 2.20 -18.38 -1.72
N VAL A 365 1.11 -19.13 -1.70
CA VAL A 365 -0.23 -18.57 -1.82
C VAL A 365 -1.06 -19.03 -0.63
N ARG A 366 -1.91 -18.12 -0.14
CA ARG A 366 -2.96 -18.44 0.82
C ARG A 366 -4.22 -17.68 0.45
N TYR A 367 -5.36 -18.34 0.61
CA TYR A 367 -6.69 -17.82 0.30
C TYR A 367 -7.47 -17.58 1.60
N TYR A 368 -8.21 -16.47 1.64
CA TYR A 368 -9.07 -16.08 2.76
C TYR A 368 -10.45 -15.71 2.25
N LYS A 369 -11.46 -16.51 2.57
CA LYS A 369 -12.85 -16.29 2.14
C LYS A 369 -13.54 -15.24 3.01
N LEU A 370 -14.09 -14.19 2.39
CA LEU A 370 -15.16 -13.38 3.00
C LEU A 370 -16.42 -14.24 3.03
N LEU A 371 -16.97 -14.41 4.23
CA LEU A 371 -18.23 -15.10 4.47
C LEU A 371 -19.40 -14.16 4.21
#